data_AF-X1NS48-F1
#
_entry.id   AF-X1NS48-F1
#
_cell.length_a   1.000
_cell.length_b   1.000
_cell.length_c   1.000
_cell.angle_alpha   90.00
_cell.angle_beta   90.00
_cell.angle_gamma   90.00
#
_symmetry.space_group_name_H-M   'P 1'
#
loop_
_entity.id
_entity.type
_entity.pdbx_description
1 polymer ?
#
loop_
_entity_poly.entity_id
_entity_poly.type
_entity_poly.pdbx_seq_one_letter_code
_entity_poly.pdbx_strand_id
1 'polypeptide(L)'
;VVIGEGVNVGDLGILRDSFGHAEFSASEKTVEQALTNYLNGIDRKDSKGRAQSRLMVKGIARSERPGTRQRREIAYVSEVDKEEAYQVGVYAARIALSGENGFMSTIARNPDLPYKVNYDKIFLDTVANSERKFPREWKKLIL
;
A
#
# COMPACT_ATOMS: atom_id res chain seq x y z
N VAL A 1 -11.89 -7.34 7.69
CA VAL A 1 -10.48 -7.74 7.49
C VAL A 1 -9.87 -6.71 6.56
N VAL A 2 -8.67 -6.21 6.87
CA VAL A 2 -7.85 -5.41 5.94
C VAL A 2 -6.70 -6.30 5.49
N ILE A 3 -6.50 -6.42 4.19
CA ILE A 3 -5.48 -7.29 3.61
C ILE A 3 -4.74 -6.56 2.50
N GLY A 4 -3.42 -6.65 2.49
CA GLY A 4 -2.60 -6.08 1.43
C GLY A 4 -2.64 -6.93 0.17
N GLU A 5 -2.57 -6.30 -1.00
CA GLU A 5 -2.58 -6.99 -2.29
C GLU A 5 -1.37 -7.92 -2.51
N GLY A 6 -0.27 -7.71 -1.76
CA GLY A 6 0.93 -8.55 -1.79
C GLY A 6 0.96 -9.68 -0.75
N VAL A 7 -0.14 -9.93 -0.02
CA VAL A 7 -0.20 -11.05 0.93
C VAL A 7 -0.22 -12.37 0.17
N ASN A 8 0.69 -13.29 0.53
CA ASN A 8 0.74 -14.61 -0.09
C ASN A 8 -0.47 -15.45 0.38
N VAL A 9 -1.40 -15.72 -0.54
CA VAL A 9 -2.57 -16.57 -0.34
C VAL A 9 -2.61 -17.74 -1.33
N GLY A 10 -1.44 -18.12 -1.85
CA GLY A 10 -1.29 -19.14 -2.90
C GLY A 10 -1.03 -18.55 -4.27
N ASP A 11 -1.24 -19.36 -5.31
CA ASP A 11 -1.03 -18.96 -6.70
C ASP A 11 -2.17 -18.07 -7.20
N LEU A 12 -1.81 -16.83 -7.56
CA LEU A 12 -2.71 -15.80 -8.05
C LEU A 12 -2.57 -15.55 -9.55
N GLY A 13 -1.69 -16.28 -10.25
CA GLY A 13 -1.35 -15.97 -11.64
C GLY A 13 -0.77 -14.55 -11.74
N ILE A 14 0.31 -14.30 -10.99
CA ILE A 14 0.88 -12.95 -10.82
C ILE A 14 1.41 -12.43 -12.16
N LEU A 15 0.81 -11.36 -12.66
CA LEU A 15 1.33 -10.59 -13.78
C LEU A 15 2.55 -9.79 -13.34
N ARG A 16 3.54 -9.62 -14.22
CA ARG A 16 4.74 -8.83 -13.93
C ARG A 16 4.96 -7.74 -14.97
N ASP A 17 5.42 -6.59 -14.50
CA ASP A 17 5.81 -5.47 -15.36
C ASP A 17 7.19 -5.74 -16.01
N SER A 18 7.63 -4.80 -16.85
CA SER A 18 8.94 -4.87 -17.54
C SER A 18 10.14 -4.80 -16.60
N PHE A 19 9.95 -4.36 -15.35
CA PHE A 19 10.98 -4.32 -14.31
C PHE A 19 10.97 -5.60 -13.45
N GLY A 20 10.02 -6.50 -13.69
CA GLY A 20 9.84 -7.74 -12.95
C GLY A 20 9.02 -7.60 -11.66
N HIS A 21 8.46 -6.42 -11.37
CA HIS A 21 7.60 -6.21 -10.22
C HIS A 21 6.23 -6.86 -10.45
N ALA A 22 5.60 -7.32 -9.35
CA ALA A 22 4.29 -7.93 -9.40
C ALA A 22 3.17 -6.88 -9.58
N GLU A 23 2.33 -7.06 -10.59
CA GLU A 23 1.12 -6.29 -10.83
C GLU A 23 -0.10 -6.98 -10.19
N PHE A 24 -0.13 -6.99 -8.85
CA PHE A 24 -1.14 -7.71 -8.07
C PHE A 24 -2.58 -7.40 -8.46
N SER A 25 -2.87 -6.14 -8.76
CA SER A 25 -4.22 -5.69 -9.12
C SER A 25 -4.69 -6.08 -10.53
N ALA A 26 -3.76 -6.52 -11.39
CA ALA A 26 -3.99 -6.95 -12.77
C ALA A 26 -3.71 -8.45 -12.97
N SER A 27 -3.43 -9.18 -11.88
CA SER A 27 -3.18 -10.62 -11.89
C SER A 27 -4.49 -11.41 -12.09
N GLU A 28 -4.40 -12.70 -12.45
CA GLU A 28 -5.58 -13.53 -12.75
C GLU A 28 -6.59 -13.60 -11.60
N LYS A 29 -6.08 -13.67 -10.36
CA LYS A 29 -6.86 -13.62 -9.14
C LYS A 29 -6.29 -12.55 -8.22
N THR A 30 -7.17 -11.97 -7.42
CA THR A 30 -6.78 -11.00 -6.40
C THR A 30 -6.84 -11.60 -5.01
N VAL A 31 -6.07 -11.04 -4.08
CA VAL A 31 -5.99 -11.51 -2.70
C VAL A 31 -7.36 -11.43 -2.00
N GLU A 32 -8.11 -10.35 -2.21
CA GLU A 32 -9.43 -10.20 -1.58
C GLU A 32 -10.44 -11.23 -2.12
N GLN A 33 -10.37 -11.54 -3.42
CA GLN A 33 -11.23 -12.55 -4.03
C GLN A 33 -10.88 -13.95 -3.53
N ALA A 34 -9.60 -14.29 -3.47
CA ALA A 34 -9.12 -15.56 -2.93
C ALA A 34 -9.58 -15.76 -1.48
N LEU A 35 -9.39 -14.76 -0.63
CA LEU A 35 -9.82 -14.79 0.77
C LEU A 35 -11.35 -14.90 0.90
N THR A 36 -12.09 -14.12 0.12
CA THR A 36 -13.56 -14.12 0.16
C THR A 36 -14.12 -15.47 -0.30
N ASN A 37 -13.57 -16.05 -1.36
CA ASN A 37 -13.94 -17.38 -1.83
C ASN A 37 -13.65 -18.46 -0.79
N TYR A 38 -12.49 -18.38 -0.13
CA TYR A 38 -12.13 -19.28 0.96
C TYR A 38 -13.13 -19.19 2.11
N LEU A 39 -13.41 -17.98 2.61
CA LEU A 39 -14.35 -17.75 3.71
C LEU A 39 -15.77 -18.22 3.36
N ASN A 40 -16.20 -18.01 2.11
CA ASN A 40 -17.52 -18.42 1.64
C ASN A 40 -17.64 -19.92 1.35
N GLY A 41 -16.55 -20.68 1.37
CA GLY A 41 -16.60 -22.12 1.15
C GLY A 41 -16.84 -22.50 -0.31
N ILE A 42 -16.32 -21.73 -1.26
CA ILE A 42 -16.51 -22.03 -2.70
C ILE A 42 -15.98 -23.42 -3.09
N ASP A 43 -14.92 -23.88 -2.44
CA ASP A 43 -14.37 -25.23 -2.55
C ASP A 43 -15.25 -26.32 -1.88
N ARG A 44 -16.25 -25.93 -1.10
CA ARG A 44 -17.20 -26.79 -0.36
C ARG A 44 -18.62 -26.70 -0.93
N LYS A 45 -18.73 -26.43 -2.22
CA LYS A 45 -20.00 -26.25 -2.92
C LYS A 45 -20.62 -27.60 -3.26
N ASP A 46 -21.91 -27.76 -2.96
CA ASP A 46 -22.68 -28.92 -3.41
C ASP A 46 -23.06 -28.80 -4.91
N SER A 47 -23.62 -29.87 -5.47
CA SER A 47 -24.09 -29.92 -6.86
C SER A 47 -25.23 -28.93 -7.16
N LYS A 48 -25.90 -28.40 -6.13
CA LYS A 48 -26.95 -27.38 -6.23
C LYS A 48 -26.41 -25.96 -6.08
N GLY A 49 -25.11 -25.80 -5.91
CA GLY A 49 -24.45 -24.52 -5.79
C GLY A 49 -24.46 -23.91 -4.39
N ARG A 50 -24.86 -24.65 -3.36
CA ARG A 50 -24.83 -24.19 -1.96
C ARG A 50 -23.45 -24.47 -1.38
N ALA A 51 -22.82 -23.45 -0.80
CA ALA A 51 -21.51 -23.55 -0.17
C ALA A 51 -21.64 -23.58 1.36
N GLN A 52 -20.84 -24.42 2.01
CA GLN A 52 -20.70 -24.36 3.46
C GLN A 52 -19.69 -23.28 3.85
N SER A 53 -20.19 -22.12 4.26
CA SER A 53 -19.38 -21.00 4.75
C SER A 53 -18.48 -21.41 5.92
N ARG A 54 -17.27 -20.87 5.96
CA ARG A 54 -16.31 -21.02 7.07
C ARG A 54 -16.55 -19.99 8.18
N LEU A 55 -17.49 -19.07 8.02
CA LEU A 55 -17.84 -18.11 9.05
C LEU A 55 -18.55 -18.81 10.21
N MET A 56 -18.17 -18.47 11.45
CA MET A 56 -18.83 -19.00 12.66
C MET A 56 -20.27 -18.49 12.83
N VAL A 57 -20.64 -17.42 12.11
CA VAL A 57 -21.95 -16.78 12.16
C VAL A 57 -22.65 -16.89 10.81
N LYS A 58 -23.99 -16.80 10.82
CA LYS A 58 -24.80 -16.78 9.59
C LYS A 58 -24.41 -15.57 8.73
N GLY A 59 -24.12 -15.81 7.45
CA GLY A 59 -23.82 -14.76 6.47
C GLY A 59 -22.86 -15.19 5.38
N ILE A 60 -22.52 -14.24 4.50
CA ILE A 60 -21.49 -14.38 3.47
C ILE A 60 -20.47 -13.26 3.60
N ALA A 61 -19.21 -13.59 3.35
CA ALA A 61 -18.14 -12.62 3.22
C ALA A 61 -18.29 -11.83 1.91
N ARG A 62 -18.06 -10.52 2.00
CA ARG A 62 -17.96 -9.60 0.85
C ARG A 62 -16.72 -8.73 1.05
N SER A 63 -16.14 -8.28 -0.05
CA SER A 63 -14.95 -7.43 -0.05
C SER A 63 -15.13 -6.26 -0.98
N GLU A 64 -14.56 -5.12 -0.60
CA GLU A 64 -14.36 -3.97 -1.48
C GLU A 64 -12.85 -3.85 -1.74
N ARG A 65 -12.47 -3.64 -3.01
CA ARG A 65 -11.09 -3.36 -3.40
C ARG A 65 -10.97 -1.90 -3.82
N PRO A 66 -10.48 -1.00 -2.97
CA PRO A 66 -10.34 0.40 -3.33
C PRO A 66 -9.09 0.62 -4.20
N GLY A 67 -9.07 0.11 -5.43
CA GLY A 67 -7.90 0.13 -6.34
C GLY A 67 -7.38 1.54 -6.66
N THR A 68 -7.82 2.14 -7.77
CA THR A 68 -7.44 3.53 -8.10
C THR A 68 -8.08 4.54 -7.15
N ARG A 69 -9.26 4.20 -6.61
CA ARG A 69 -10.02 5.10 -5.72
C ARG A 69 -9.18 5.56 -4.52
N GLN A 70 -8.51 4.65 -3.80
CA GLN A 70 -7.70 5.02 -2.63
C GLN A 70 -6.55 5.98 -2.96
N ARG A 71 -6.10 6.04 -4.22
CA ARG A 71 -4.93 6.83 -4.64
C ARG A 71 -5.28 8.21 -5.20
N ARG A 72 -6.56 8.49 -5.48
CA ARG A 72 -7.00 9.74 -6.14
C ARG A 72 -8.06 10.52 -5.37
N GLU A 73 -8.45 10.05 -4.21
CA GLU A 73 -9.59 10.59 -3.47
C GLU A 73 -9.19 11.88 -2.72
N ILE A 74 -9.01 12.96 -3.48
CA ILE A 74 -8.55 14.27 -2.99
C ILE A 74 -9.53 14.90 -1.99
N ALA A 75 -10.81 14.51 -2.05
CA ALA A 75 -11.83 15.00 -1.11
C ALA A 75 -11.53 14.62 0.36
N TYR A 76 -10.76 13.56 0.60
CA TYR A 76 -10.44 13.06 1.95
C TYR A 76 -8.93 13.02 2.25
N VAL A 77 -8.12 13.75 1.48
CA VAL A 77 -6.66 13.78 1.74
C VAL A 77 -6.37 14.44 3.09
N SER A 78 -5.41 13.87 3.82
CA SER A 78 -4.93 14.39 5.10
C SER A 78 -4.38 15.81 4.95
N GLU A 79 -4.74 16.70 5.88
CA GLU A 79 -4.17 18.06 5.91
C GLU A 79 -2.65 18.05 6.10
N VAL A 80 -2.12 17.07 6.85
CA VAL A 80 -0.68 16.88 7.02
C VAL A 80 -0.03 16.49 5.69
N ASP A 81 -0.63 15.55 4.95
CA ASP A 81 -0.10 15.10 3.66
C ASP A 81 -0.15 16.21 2.60
N LYS A 82 -1.23 17.01 2.58
CA LYS A 82 -1.35 18.20 1.72
C LYS A 82 -0.21 19.19 1.97
N GLU A 83 -0.02 19.57 3.24
CA GLU A 83 0.99 20.57 3.62
C GLU A 83 2.40 20.05 3.33
N GLU A 84 2.70 18.82 3.74
CA GLU A 84 4.01 18.21 3.53
C GLU A 84 4.34 18.04 2.04
N ALA A 85 3.37 17.61 1.22
CA ALA A 85 3.55 17.48 -0.23
C ALA A 85 3.77 18.84 -0.91
N TYR A 86 3.08 19.89 -0.46
CA TYR A 86 3.30 21.25 -0.98
C TYR A 86 4.70 21.77 -0.61
N GLN A 87 5.05 21.71 0.67
CA GLN A 87 6.30 22.29 1.18
C GLN A 87 7.55 21.55 0.68
N VAL A 88 7.50 20.21 0.53
CA VAL A 88 8.62 19.46 -0.05
C VAL A 88 8.85 19.83 -1.53
N GLY A 89 7.79 20.18 -2.25
CA GLY A 89 7.85 20.73 -3.61
C GLY A 89 8.43 22.14 -3.64
N VAL A 90 7.99 23.02 -2.72
CA VAL A 90 8.58 24.37 -2.55
C VAL A 90 10.08 24.27 -2.25
N TYR A 91 10.47 23.35 -1.37
CA TYR A 91 11.87 23.11 -1.03
C TYR A 91 12.66 22.61 -2.26
N ALA A 92 12.11 21.68 -3.04
CA ALA A 92 12.74 21.24 -4.29
C ALA A 92 13.00 22.41 -5.26
N ALA A 93 12.02 23.31 -5.43
CA ALA A 93 12.19 24.49 -6.27
C ALA A 93 13.30 25.42 -5.75
N ARG A 94 13.47 25.56 -4.42
CA ARG A 94 14.57 26.33 -3.83
C ARG A 94 15.94 25.71 -4.11
N ILE A 95 16.07 24.37 -4.05
CA ILE A 95 17.31 23.66 -4.43
C ILE A 95 17.65 23.96 -5.90
N ALA A 96 16.66 23.88 -6.79
CA ALA A 96 16.89 24.16 -8.20
C ALA A 96 17.31 25.63 -8.45
N LEU A 97 16.66 26.57 -7.76
CA LEU A 97 16.98 28.01 -7.86
C LEU A 97 18.34 28.38 -7.26
N SER A 98 18.86 27.63 -6.29
CA SER A 98 20.23 27.80 -5.79
C SER A 98 21.30 27.27 -6.75
N GLY A 99 20.90 26.66 -7.87
CA GLY A 99 21.81 26.05 -8.86
C GLY A 99 22.28 24.66 -8.49
N GLU A 100 21.72 24.06 -7.43
CA GLU A 100 22.10 22.74 -6.95
C GLU A 100 21.34 21.63 -7.70
N ASN A 101 21.98 20.49 -7.94
CA ASN A 101 21.42 19.36 -8.67
C ASN A 101 21.89 18.02 -8.07
N GLY A 102 21.32 16.91 -8.55
CA GLY A 102 21.69 15.58 -8.07
C GLY A 102 21.05 15.18 -6.72
N PHE A 103 20.03 15.92 -6.29
CA PHE A 103 19.36 15.72 -5.00
C PHE A 103 17.88 15.35 -5.16
N MET A 104 17.36 14.59 -4.19
CA MET A 104 15.93 14.43 -3.91
C MET A 104 15.58 15.28 -2.68
N SER A 105 14.50 16.07 -2.74
CA SER A 105 13.95 16.73 -1.55
C SER A 105 13.25 15.72 -0.64
N THR A 106 13.36 15.91 0.66
CA THR A 106 12.95 14.95 1.68
C THR A 106 12.19 15.61 2.82
N ILE A 107 11.39 14.81 3.51
CA ILE A 107 10.66 15.19 4.71
C ILE A 107 11.27 14.39 5.87
N ALA A 108 11.91 15.08 6.82
CA ALA A 108 12.55 14.49 7.98
C ALA A 108 11.71 14.75 9.23
N ARG A 109 11.10 13.69 9.79
CA ARG A 109 10.34 13.79 11.05
C ARG A 109 11.26 14.07 12.23
N ASN A 110 10.92 15.10 13.01
CA ASN A 110 11.50 15.31 14.34
C ASN A 110 10.96 14.23 15.30
N PRO A 111 11.83 13.55 16.07
CA PRO A 111 11.41 12.41 16.89
C PRO A 111 10.42 12.80 17.99
N ASP A 112 10.57 14.01 18.53
CA ASP A 112 9.83 14.53 19.67
C ASP A 112 8.37 14.91 19.35
N LEU A 113 7.62 15.14 20.42
CA LEU A 113 6.28 15.73 20.34
C LEU A 113 6.34 17.23 20.63
N PRO A 114 5.48 18.04 19.98
CA PRO A 114 4.47 17.64 18.99
C PRO A 114 5.09 17.25 17.64
N TYR A 115 4.34 16.49 16.83
CA TYR A 115 4.77 16.08 15.48
C TYR A 115 5.19 17.30 14.65
N LYS A 116 6.42 17.27 14.16
CA LYS A 116 7.01 18.30 13.29
C LYS A 116 7.93 17.63 12.28
N VAL A 117 8.09 18.29 11.14
CA VAL A 117 9.02 17.86 10.09
C VAL A 117 9.94 19.01 9.69
N ASN A 118 11.13 18.67 9.23
CA ASN A 118 12.03 19.57 8.52
C ASN A 118 12.12 19.13 7.06
N TYR A 119 12.29 20.08 6.15
CA TYR A 119 12.54 19.79 4.73
C TYR A 119 14.02 19.87 4.46
N ASP A 120 14.56 18.80 3.88
CA ASP A 120 15.99 18.65 3.62
C ASP A 120 16.19 17.97 2.25
N LYS A 121 17.42 17.67 1.89
CA LYS A 121 17.76 16.96 0.66
C LYS A 121 18.76 15.85 0.89
N ILE A 122 18.72 14.86 0.00
CA ILE A 122 19.64 13.72 -0.01
C ILE A 122 20.11 13.47 -1.44
N PHE A 123 21.33 12.96 -1.62
CA PHE A 123 21.83 12.62 -2.94
C PHE A 123 21.00 11.50 -3.58
N LEU A 124 20.76 11.62 -4.89
CA LEU A 124 19.98 10.64 -5.65
C LEU A 124 20.62 9.25 -5.66
N ASP A 125 21.95 9.16 -5.66
CA ASP A 125 22.71 7.90 -5.64
C ASP A 125 22.44 7.07 -4.38
N THR A 126 22.21 7.74 -3.26
CA THR A 126 21.90 7.17 -1.95
C THR A 126 20.50 6.58 -1.96
N VAL A 127 19.55 7.28 -2.60
CA VAL A 127 18.14 6.85 -2.65
C VAL A 127 17.94 5.70 -3.63
N ALA A 128 18.57 5.75 -4.80
CA ALA A 128 18.33 4.83 -5.92
C ALA A 128 18.55 3.35 -5.56
N ASN A 129 19.43 3.05 -4.60
CA ASN A 129 19.73 1.69 -4.16
C ASN A 129 19.18 1.37 -2.76
N SER A 130 18.30 2.22 -2.23
CA SER A 130 17.73 2.05 -0.89
C SER A 130 16.22 1.79 -0.95
N GLU A 131 15.73 0.96 -0.03
CA GLU A 131 14.30 0.75 0.18
C GLU A 131 13.96 0.85 1.66
N ARG A 132 12.78 1.44 1.96
CA ARG A 132 12.26 1.49 3.33
C ARG A 132 11.39 0.27 3.59
N LYS A 133 11.93 -0.69 4.36
CA LYS A 133 11.17 -1.86 4.81
C LYS A 133 10.22 -1.50 5.94
N PHE A 134 9.06 -2.17 5.99
CA PHE A 134 8.15 -2.05 7.12
C PHE A 134 8.82 -2.58 8.39
N PRO A 135 8.96 -1.76 9.46
CA PRO A 135 9.65 -2.18 10.68
C PRO A 135 9.04 -3.45 11.29
N ARG A 136 9.87 -4.39 11.74
CA ARG A 136 9.40 -5.69 12.22
C ARG A 136 8.61 -5.54 13.52
N GLU A 137 9.04 -4.64 14.38
CA GLU A 137 8.43 -4.29 15.65
C GLU A 137 7.01 -3.71 15.50
N TRP A 138 6.67 -3.15 14.33
CA TRP A 138 5.32 -2.66 14.04
C TRP A 138 4.37 -3.78 13.60
N LYS A 139 4.91 -4.93 13.18
CA LYS A 139 4.10 -6.11 12.87
C LYS A 139 3.76 -6.82 14.17
N LYS A 140 2.58 -6.52 14.73
CA LYS A 140 1.94 -7.48 15.63
C LYS A 140 1.47 -8.67 14.78
N LEU A 141 2.20 -9.79 14.83
CA LEU A 141 1.60 -11.08 14.48
C LEU A 141 0.54 -11.36 15.54
N ILE A 142 -0.73 -11.07 15.22
CA ILE A 142 -1.83 -11.72 15.90
C ILE A 142 -1.94 -13.08 15.21
N LEU A 143 -1.31 -14.09 15.80
CA LEU A 143 -1.55 -15.50 15.50
C LEU A 143 -2.91 -15.92 16.08
#